data_AF-A0A8J3MH29-F1
#
_entry.id   AF-A0A8J3MH29-F1
#
_cell.length_a   1.000
_cell.length_b   1.000
_cell.length_c   1.000
_cell.angle_alpha   90.00
_cell.angle_beta   90.00
_cell.angle_gamma   90.00
#
_symmetry.space_group_name_H-M   'P 1'
#
loop_
_entity.id
_entity.type
_entity.pdbx_description
1 polymer ?
#
loop_
_entity_poly.entity_id
_entity_poly.type
_entity_poly.pdbx_seq_one_letter_code
_entity_poly.pdbx_strand_id
1 'polypeptide(L)'
;MHYDAADCFAYLLARLESHKPRRVDLQRWREGSGVAVSILEHEIISTGTVSEEVLAKAISAPQNQFLLLMALDRAFARLAPYAGVLHVRMGRYLYRFNREHRYNSDIRLGIVLPRRCNPARPQIVPDSLSENFQHLMLVNKLPDGLSFRRPEAGLDAPHKSATDAHEIGDIKVACVPFIDKIEELDIARVDTYDQVDPNGDWYRISARSQVDIEPLHWQKRIAESLANIDESGAHIGVVPELALTPEILAWWQTALRTTPKPESSPLEWVLVGTGPFSYDGSEQPLNRAILLHRKTGLEVMHQDKCEPFTLSDLQITKWGLDSQLGTGPLAEWMLETTERHVLDTRLARIAILVCEDHARLLTTGKDLVPIEPDLIIVPIFAPPIIRHRWQESCAEHFANTMGSSTVVVTSRAVKLMPKRRVADDPRHRVWASKAAMYARNVDSGEALVVTPSLSAGGSFSPIGKVKRVHRDPAEALTFSIPR
;
A
#
# COMPACT_ATOMS: atom_id res chain seq x y z
N MET A 1 0.19 13.49 41.21
CA MET A 1 0.60 12.27 40.45
C MET A 1 0.87 12.65 38.99
N HIS A 2 1.66 11.86 38.25
CA HIS A 2 1.87 12.06 36.79
C HIS A 2 1.38 10.84 36.02
N TYR A 3 0.67 11.09 34.92
CA TYR A 3 0.10 10.07 34.05
C TYR A 3 0.88 9.95 32.75
N ASP A 4 0.89 8.75 32.18
CA ASP A 4 1.44 8.51 30.85
C ASP A 4 0.59 9.27 29.80
N ALA A 5 1.23 10.10 28.99
CA ALA A 5 0.57 10.96 28.01
C ALA A 5 -0.21 10.18 26.93
N ALA A 6 0.29 9.02 26.49
CA ALA A 6 -0.41 8.20 25.50
C ALA A 6 -1.61 7.48 26.13
N ASP A 7 -1.50 7.01 27.38
CA ASP A 7 -2.65 6.46 28.12
C ASP A 7 -3.72 7.54 28.34
N CYS A 8 -3.32 8.78 28.66
CA CYS A 8 -4.23 9.92 28.75
C CYS A 8 -4.94 10.20 27.42
N PHE A 9 -4.23 10.13 26.28
CA PHE A 9 -4.84 10.31 24.97
C PHE A 9 -5.94 9.26 24.73
N ALA A 10 -5.64 7.98 24.95
CA ALA A 10 -6.61 6.90 24.79
C ALA A 10 -7.85 7.09 25.70
N TYR A 11 -7.61 7.37 26.99
CA TYR A 11 -8.67 7.59 27.97
C TYR A 11 -9.59 8.77 27.62
N LEU A 12 -8.99 9.92 27.29
CA LEU A 12 -9.74 11.12 26.97
C LEU A 12 -10.44 10.98 25.62
N LEU A 13 -9.86 10.31 24.63
CA LEU A 13 -10.56 10.13 23.35
C LEU A 13 -11.79 9.22 23.52
N ALA A 14 -11.62 8.06 24.15
CA ALA A 14 -12.73 7.13 24.42
C ALA A 14 -13.85 7.79 25.26
N ARG A 15 -13.49 8.58 26.28
CA ARG A 15 -14.47 9.33 27.07
C ARG A 15 -15.19 10.39 26.23
N LEU A 16 -14.50 11.08 25.33
CA LEU A 16 -15.13 12.12 24.49
C LEU A 16 -16.04 11.49 23.42
N GLU A 17 -15.67 10.32 22.89
CA GLU A 17 -16.51 9.54 21.95
C GLU A 17 -17.83 9.10 22.59
N SER A 18 -17.80 8.70 23.86
CA SER A 18 -19.02 8.33 24.60
C SER A 18 -20.02 9.49 24.77
N HIS A 19 -19.56 10.73 24.63
CA HIS A 19 -20.37 11.95 24.73
C HIS A 19 -20.03 12.91 23.58
N LYS A 20 -20.11 12.39 22.34
CA LYS A 20 -19.61 13.07 21.13
C LYS A 20 -20.14 14.52 21.02
N PRO A 21 -19.25 15.54 21.14
CA PRO A 21 -19.65 16.92 20.94
C PRO A 21 -20.13 17.17 19.49
N ARG A 22 -20.94 18.20 19.29
CA ARG A 22 -21.35 18.58 17.93
C ARG A 22 -20.15 19.10 17.16
N ARG A 23 -20.10 18.85 15.85
CA ARG A 23 -19.02 19.32 14.95
C ARG A 23 -18.77 20.82 15.07
N VAL A 24 -19.83 21.63 15.17
CA VAL A 24 -19.74 23.09 15.35
C VAL A 24 -19.06 23.50 16.66
N ASP A 25 -19.26 22.73 17.74
CA ASP A 25 -18.64 23.02 19.03
C ASP A 25 -17.12 22.72 18.95
N LEU A 26 -16.73 21.59 18.33
CA LEU A 26 -15.33 21.24 18.11
C LEU A 26 -14.59 22.30 17.29
N GLN A 27 -15.22 22.80 16.22
CA GLN A 27 -14.65 23.86 15.39
C GLN A 27 -14.44 25.15 16.20
N ARG A 28 -15.48 25.58 16.94
CA ARG A 28 -15.39 26.77 17.80
C ARG A 28 -14.29 26.64 18.85
N TRP A 29 -14.14 25.46 19.46
CA TRP A 29 -13.08 25.22 20.44
C TRP A 29 -11.68 25.26 19.81
N ARG A 30 -11.52 24.73 18.59
CA ARG A 30 -10.25 24.78 17.84
C ARG A 30 -9.82 26.22 17.56
N GLU A 31 -10.71 27.07 17.05
CA GLU A 31 -10.41 28.45 16.67
C GLU A 31 -9.95 29.32 17.85
N GLY A 32 -10.48 29.07 19.06
CA GLY A 32 -10.20 29.87 20.26
C GLY A 32 -9.07 29.37 21.18
N SER A 33 -8.38 28.27 20.84
CA SER A 33 -7.56 27.53 21.82
C SER A 33 -6.05 27.55 21.61
N GLY A 34 -5.55 28.24 20.58
CA GLY A 34 -4.13 28.18 20.19
C GLY A 34 -3.13 28.40 21.33
N VAL A 35 -3.35 29.42 22.17
CA VAL A 35 -2.46 29.73 23.31
C VAL A 35 -2.52 28.63 24.38
N ALA A 36 -3.73 28.21 24.78
CA ALA A 36 -3.91 27.20 25.82
C ALA A 36 -3.32 25.84 25.40
N VAL A 37 -3.54 25.44 24.14
CA VAL A 37 -2.97 24.21 23.57
C VAL A 37 -1.44 24.28 23.57
N SER A 38 -0.85 25.41 23.21
CA SER A 38 0.62 25.57 23.17
C SER A 38 1.27 25.48 24.55
N ILE A 39 0.63 26.02 25.58
CA ILE A 39 1.11 25.91 26.97
C ILE A 39 1.11 24.44 27.42
N LEU A 40 0.00 23.73 27.20
CA LEU A 40 -0.13 22.32 27.54
C LEU A 40 0.85 21.44 26.74
N GLU A 41 1.01 21.71 25.45
CA GLU A 41 1.97 21.01 24.58
C GLU A 41 3.38 21.13 25.16
N HIS A 42 3.80 22.34 25.55
CA HIS A 42 5.13 22.55 26.13
C HIS A 42 5.31 21.81 27.46
N GLU A 43 4.32 21.83 28.34
CA GLU A 43 4.34 21.06 29.59
C GLU A 43 4.48 19.55 29.31
N ILE A 44 3.70 19.01 28.37
CA ILE A 44 3.74 17.59 27.99
C ILE A 44 5.11 17.23 27.40
N ILE A 45 5.66 18.05 26.51
CA ILE A 45 6.99 17.80 25.91
C ILE A 45 8.08 17.84 26.99
N SER A 46 8.03 18.82 27.90
CA SER A 46 9.06 19.03 28.92
C SER A 46 9.07 17.95 30.00
N THR A 47 7.92 17.36 30.31
CA THR A 47 7.80 16.32 31.35
C THR A 47 7.69 14.90 30.79
N GLY A 48 7.20 14.76 29.56
CA GLY A 48 6.78 13.50 28.95
C GLY A 48 5.49 12.93 29.52
N THR A 49 4.76 13.66 30.36
CA THR A 49 3.60 13.19 31.15
C THR A 49 2.47 14.21 31.17
N VAL A 50 1.32 13.82 31.73
CA VAL A 50 0.24 14.74 32.08
C VAL A 50 0.10 14.79 33.60
N SER A 51 0.10 15.99 34.18
CA SER A 51 -0.10 16.17 35.62
C SER A 51 -1.55 15.87 36.03
N GLU A 52 -1.75 15.43 37.26
CA GLU A 52 -3.08 15.13 37.81
C GLU A 52 -4.03 16.33 37.78
N GLU A 53 -3.52 17.53 38.06
CA GLU A 53 -4.28 18.77 38.00
C GLU A 53 -4.78 19.08 36.58
N VAL A 54 -3.90 18.91 35.59
CA VAL A 54 -4.26 19.08 34.17
C VAL A 54 -5.31 18.05 33.74
N LEU A 55 -5.14 16.78 34.13
CA LEU A 55 -6.10 15.74 33.82
C LEU A 55 -7.46 15.98 34.50
N ALA A 56 -7.48 16.35 35.78
CA ALA A 56 -8.69 16.68 36.53
C ALA A 56 -9.46 17.85 35.91
N LYS A 57 -8.74 18.88 35.45
CA LYS A 57 -9.34 20.00 34.71
C LYS A 57 -9.86 19.58 33.34
N ALA A 58 -9.18 18.67 32.65
CA ALA A 58 -9.62 18.16 31.36
C ALA A 58 -10.94 17.40 31.47
N ILE A 59 -11.09 16.52 32.47
CA ILE A 59 -12.30 15.71 32.64
C ILE A 59 -13.52 16.50 33.14
N SER A 60 -13.35 17.75 33.59
CA SER A 60 -14.42 18.58 34.13
C SER A 60 -15.36 19.15 33.06
N ALA A 61 -14.92 19.22 31.79
CA ALA A 61 -15.73 19.72 30.68
C ALA A 61 -15.25 19.15 29.33
N PRO A 62 -16.16 18.82 28.40
CA PRO A 62 -15.79 18.31 27.07
C PRO A 62 -14.83 19.21 26.28
N GLN A 63 -14.97 20.54 26.45
CA GLN A 63 -14.05 21.49 25.85
C GLN A 63 -12.63 21.32 26.36
N ASN A 64 -12.42 21.25 27.69
CA ASN A 64 -11.09 21.10 28.27
C ASN A 64 -10.44 19.77 27.87
N GLN A 65 -11.25 18.71 27.80
CA GLN A 65 -10.85 17.41 27.30
C GLN A 65 -10.35 17.47 25.85
N PHE A 66 -11.09 18.16 24.97
CA PHE A 66 -10.67 18.38 23.59
C PHE A 66 -9.37 19.20 23.49
N LEU A 67 -9.20 20.24 24.31
CA LEU A 67 -7.97 21.04 24.31
C LEU A 67 -6.75 20.22 24.73
N LEU A 68 -6.89 19.37 25.74
CA LEU A 68 -5.80 18.49 26.17
C LEU A 68 -5.49 17.43 25.10
N LEU A 69 -6.49 16.87 24.43
CA LEU A 69 -6.27 15.95 23.30
C LEU A 69 -5.49 16.62 22.15
N MET A 70 -5.82 17.87 21.81
CA MET A 70 -5.06 18.65 20.81
C MET A 70 -3.61 18.90 21.23
N ALA A 71 -3.38 19.20 22.52
CA ALA A 71 -2.03 19.40 23.04
C ALA A 71 -1.20 18.11 23.03
N LEU A 72 -1.82 16.97 23.36
CA LEU A 72 -1.21 15.64 23.25
C LEU A 72 -0.85 15.31 21.80
N ASP A 73 -1.78 15.51 20.86
CA ASP A 73 -1.55 15.29 19.43
C ASP A 73 -0.32 16.08 18.92
N ARG A 74 -0.25 17.38 19.24
CA ARG A 74 0.89 18.23 18.86
C ARG A 74 2.20 17.83 19.55
N ALA A 75 2.15 17.45 20.82
CA ALA A 75 3.34 16.99 21.52
C ALA A 75 3.95 15.73 20.86
N PHE A 76 3.09 14.83 20.37
CA PHE A 76 3.50 13.61 19.65
C PHE A 76 3.92 13.85 18.20
N ALA A 77 3.62 15.01 17.60
CA ALA A 77 4.15 15.41 16.28
C ALA A 77 5.69 15.33 16.24
N ARG A 78 6.36 15.57 17.38
CA ARG A 78 7.82 15.49 17.53
C ARG A 78 8.38 14.07 17.47
N LEU A 79 7.52 13.06 17.61
CA LEU A 79 7.87 11.64 17.57
C LEU A 79 7.55 10.99 16.22
N ALA A 80 7.36 11.79 15.17
CA ALA A 80 7.10 11.31 13.82
C ALA A 80 8.06 10.14 13.49
N PRO A 81 7.56 8.92 13.22
CA PRO A 81 8.45 7.76 13.10
C PRO A 81 9.37 7.83 11.88
N TYR A 82 9.10 8.76 10.95
CA TYR A 82 9.95 9.11 9.82
C TYR A 82 11.18 9.93 10.20
N ALA A 83 11.06 10.78 11.23
CA ALA A 83 12.06 11.80 11.50
C ALA A 83 13.11 11.39 12.54
N GLY A 84 12.87 10.30 13.26
CA GLY A 84 13.84 9.73 14.21
C GLY A 84 14.31 10.68 15.31
N VAL A 85 13.63 11.83 15.52
CA VAL A 85 14.06 12.84 16.49
C VAL A 85 13.84 12.31 17.90
N LEU A 86 14.94 11.90 18.53
CA LEU A 86 14.95 11.49 19.92
C LEU A 86 14.86 12.73 20.81
N HIS A 87 13.65 13.07 21.24
CA HIS A 87 13.46 14.04 22.32
C HIS A 87 13.64 13.34 23.67
N VAL A 88 14.52 13.83 24.55
CA VAL A 88 14.96 13.13 25.78
C VAL A 88 13.78 12.60 26.62
N ARG A 89 12.71 13.39 26.77
CA ARG A 89 11.55 13.05 27.61
C ARG A 89 10.48 12.24 26.88
N MET A 90 10.36 12.43 25.57
CA MET A 90 9.34 11.77 24.76
C MET A 90 9.87 10.48 24.10
N GLY A 91 11.20 10.27 24.09
CA GLY A 91 11.87 9.14 23.44
C GLY A 91 11.44 7.77 23.98
N ARG A 92 10.95 7.70 25.23
CA ARG A 92 10.35 6.49 25.80
C ARG A 92 9.15 5.98 24.99
N TYR A 93 8.38 6.88 24.37
CA TYR A 93 7.25 6.53 23.52
C TYR A 93 7.72 5.95 22.19
N LEU A 94 8.74 6.54 21.58
CA LEU A 94 9.35 5.97 20.37
C LEU A 94 9.97 4.60 20.65
N TYR A 95 10.65 4.44 21.79
CA TYR A 95 11.16 3.15 22.24
C TYR A 95 10.03 2.13 22.42
N ARG A 96 8.95 2.50 23.12
CA ARG A 96 7.77 1.65 23.29
C ARG A 96 7.15 1.29 21.93
N PHE A 97 7.01 2.25 21.02
CA PHE A 97 6.47 2.00 19.69
C PHE A 97 7.32 1.04 18.86
N ASN A 98 8.65 1.20 18.89
CA ASN A 98 9.55 0.30 18.18
C ASN A 98 9.52 -1.14 18.75
N ARG A 99 9.29 -1.30 20.06
CA ARG A 99 9.28 -2.60 20.75
C ARG A 99 7.90 -3.28 20.78
N GLU A 100 6.86 -2.50 21.03
CA GLU A 100 5.50 -2.97 21.36
C GLU A 100 4.45 -2.54 20.32
N HIS A 101 4.88 -1.81 19.28
CA HIS A 101 4.04 -1.36 18.16
C HIS A 101 2.89 -0.41 18.59
N ARG A 102 3.07 0.32 19.70
CA ARG A 102 2.12 1.31 20.22
C ARG A 102 2.79 2.34 21.13
N TYR A 103 2.13 3.48 21.34
CA TYR A 103 2.59 4.51 22.28
C TYR A 103 2.07 4.36 23.70
N ASN A 104 0.90 3.77 23.92
CA ASN A 104 0.28 3.61 25.25
C ASN A 104 0.70 2.31 25.95
N SER A 105 0.68 2.31 27.28
CA SER A 105 0.95 1.13 28.12
C SER A 105 -0.32 0.33 28.38
N ASP A 106 -1.43 1.01 28.62
CA ASP A 106 -2.72 0.38 28.89
C ASP A 106 -3.54 0.24 27.60
N ILE A 107 -3.70 -1.00 27.15
CA ILE A 107 -4.38 -1.33 25.89
C ILE A 107 -5.89 -1.59 26.04
N ARG A 108 -6.46 -1.46 27.24
CA ARG A 108 -7.89 -1.76 27.49
C ARG A 108 -8.84 -0.93 26.63
N LEU A 109 -8.42 0.28 26.25
CA LEU A 109 -9.18 1.20 25.40
C LEU A 109 -8.70 1.20 23.94
N GLY A 110 -7.79 0.29 23.56
CA GLY A 110 -7.18 0.25 22.25
C GLY A 110 -5.69 0.62 22.26
N ILE A 111 -5.10 0.70 21.08
CA ILE A 111 -3.69 1.07 20.88
C ILE A 111 -3.57 2.47 20.27
N VAL A 112 -2.68 3.28 20.83
CA VAL A 112 -2.36 4.62 20.32
C VAL A 112 -1.21 4.50 19.33
N LEU A 113 -1.44 4.92 18.10
CA LEU A 113 -0.49 4.85 17.00
C LEU A 113 -0.18 6.26 16.47
N PRO A 114 1.00 6.45 15.85
CA PRO A 114 1.20 7.61 15.00
C PRO A 114 0.26 7.54 13.80
N ARG A 115 -0.45 8.64 13.53
CA ARG A 115 -1.18 8.83 12.28
C ARG A 115 -0.16 9.09 11.15
N ARG A 116 -0.33 8.40 10.02
CA ARG A 116 0.62 8.46 8.89
C ARG A 116 0.06 9.22 7.69
N CYS A 117 -1.25 9.17 7.50
CA CYS A 117 -1.95 9.86 6.44
C CYS A 117 -3.22 10.51 6.98
N ASN A 118 -3.74 11.48 6.22
CA ASN A 118 -5.02 12.12 6.50
C ASN A 118 -5.92 11.96 5.27
N PRO A 119 -7.23 11.73 5.43
CA PRO A 119 -8.16 11.65 4.32
C PRO A 119 -8.00 12.82 3.35
N ALA A 120 -7.86 12.53 2.05
CA ALA A 120 -7.59 13.52 1.00
C ALA A 120 -8.81 14.39 0.64
N ARG A 121 -9.92 14.26 1.37
CA ARG A 121 -11.10 15.08 1.14
C ARG A 121 -10.83 16.49 1.66
N PRO A 122 -11.02 17.54 0.84
CA PRO A 122 -10.96 18.92 1.31
C PRO A 122 -12.17 19.19 2.21
N GLN A 123 -12.07 18.78 3.47
CA GLN A 123 -13.09 19.03 4.45
C GLN A 123 -12.69 20.23 5.29
N ILE A 124 -13.49 21.30 5.18
CA ILE A 124 -13.39 22.45 6.09
C ILE A 124 -13.69 22.02 7.53
N VAL A 125 -14.50 20.96 7.71
CA VAL A 125 -14.91 20.41 9.01
C VAL A 125 -14.72 18.89 9.00
N PRO A 126 -13.96 18.29 9.94
CA PRO A 126 -13.83 16.83 10.09
C PRO A 126 -15.18 16.11 10.25
N ASP A 127 -15.35 14.93 9.64
CA ASP A 127 -16.58 14.10 9.74
C ASP A 127 -16.63 13.30 11.04
N SER A 128 -15.46 12.92 11.55
CA SER A 128 -15.29 12.17 12.79
C SER A 128 -14.50 12.94 13.85
N LEU A 129 -14.56 12.47 15.09
CA LEU A 129 -13.75 13.05 16.17
C LEU A 129 -12.26 12.75 15.93
N SER A 130 -11.91 11.55 15.46
CA SER A 130 -10.54 11.12 15.19
C SER A 130 -9.85 11.99 14.13
N GLU A 131 -10.56 12.41 13.08
CA GLU A 131 -10.05 13.32 12.04
C GLU A 131 -9.67 14.73 12.57
N ASN A 132 -9.95 15.04 13.84
CA ASN A 132 -9.47 16.29 14.43
C ASN A 132 -7.99 16.24 14.81
N PHE A 133 -7.37 15.06 14.86
CA PHE A 133 -6.00 14.83 15.34
C PHE A 133 -5.11 14.41 14.17
N GLN A 134 -3.99 15.11 13.97
CA GLN A 134 -3.16 14.98 12.79
C GLN A 134 -1.98 14.01 12.97
N HIS A 135 -1.61 13.71 14.23
CA HIS A 135 -0.39 12.99 14.56
C HIS A 135 -0.64 11.71 15.34
N LEU A 136 -1.78 11.62 16.04
CA LEU A 136 -2.20 10.46 16.80
C LEU A 136 -3.50 9.88 16.28
N MET A 137 -3.63 8.56 16.41
CA MET A 137 -4.86 7.83 16.22
C MET A 137 -5.01 6.78 17.33
N LEU A 138 -6.25 6.46 17.68
CA LEU A 138 -6.58 5.37 18.60
C LEU A 138 -7.26 4.26 17.80
N VAL A 139 -6.71 3.06 17.89
CA VAL A 139 -7.28 1.85 17.29
C VAL A 139 -7.91 1.02 18.40
N ASN A 140 -9.23 1.14 18.54
CA ASN A 140 -10.00 0.51 19.62
C ASN A 140 -9.96 -1.03 19.54
N LYS A 141 -10.14 -1.57 18.33
CA LYS A 141 -10.10 -3.00 18.05
C LYS A 141 -9.62 -3.20 16.61
N LEU A 142 -8.69 -4.13 16.41
CA LEU A 142 -8.34 -4.63 15.07
C LEU A 142 -9.45 -5.55 14.54
N PRO A 143 -9.84 -5.44 13.27
CA PRO A 143 -10.71 -6.43 12.63
C PRO A 143 -10.16 -7.85 12.79
N ASP A 144 -11.07 -8.82 12.85
CA ASP A 144 -10.67 -10.22 12.96
C ASP A 144 -9.90 -10.62 11.68
N GLY A 145 -8.80 -11.36 11.82
CA GLY A 145 -7.88 -11.68 10.73
C GLY A 145 -6.92 -10.55 10.31
N LEU A 146 -7.03 -9.33 10.86
CA LEU A 146 -6.05 -8.28 10.61
C LEU A 146 -4.90 -8.34 11.62
N SER A 147 -3.69 -8.55 11.11
CA SER A 147 -2.45 -8.41 11.86
C SER A 147 -1.74 -7.10 11.52
N PHE A 148 -1.19 -6.47 12.55
CA PHE A 148 -0.43 -5.23 12.46
C PHE A 148 0.89 -5.43 13.19
N ARG A 149 2.01 -5.21 12.50
CA ARG A 149 3.34 -5.39 13.09
C ARG A 149 4.37 -4.45 12.48
N ARG A 150 5.53 -4.38 13.12
CA ARG A 150 6.73 -3.82 12.52
C ARG A 150 7.67 -4.91 12.00
N PRO A 151 8.51 -4.61 11.00
CA PRO A 151 9.60 -5.49 10.65
C PRO A 151 10.64 -5.56 11.78
N GLU A 152 11.43 -6.63 11.80
CA GLU A 152 12.61 -6.70 12.66
C GLU A 152 13.56 -5.55 12.34
N ALA A 153 14.31 -5.07 13.34
CA ALA A 153 15.14 -3.88 13.19
C ALA A 153 16.17 -3.97 12.04
N GLY A 154 16.65 -5.17 11.72
CA GLY A 154 17.58 -5.42 10.61
C GLY A 154 16.94 -5.59 9.23
N LEU A 155 15.60 -5.62 9.16
CA LEU A 155 14.80 -5.72 7.93
C LEU A 155 13.99 -4.45 7.64
N ASP A 156 13.91 -3.53 8.61
CA ASP A 156 13.31 -2.21 8.46
C ASP A 156 14.29 -1.27 7.72
N ALA A 157 13.76 -0.20 7.13
CA ALA A 157 14.58 0.83 6.52
C ALA A 157 15.47 1.52 7.59
N PRO A 158 16.67 1.99 7.22
CA PRO A 158 17.59 2.60 8.17
C PRO A 158 16.99 3.86 8.80
N HIS A 159 17.36 4.14 10.05
CA HIS A 159 17.14 5.45 10.64
C HIS A 159 17.97 6.48 9.88
N LYS A 160 17.30 7.38 9.17
CA LYS A 160 17.92 8.59 8.64
C LYS A 160 17.98 9.63 9.75
N SER A 161 19.02 10.47 9.73
CA SER A 161 19.19 11.49 10.76
C SER A 161 18.06 12.54 10.67
N ALA A 162 17.85 13.32 11.73
CA ALA A 162 16.81 14.36 11.75
C ALA A 162 17.00 15.42 10.64
N THR A 163 18.23 15.67 10.20
CA THR A 163 18.54 16.56 9.08
C THR A 163 18.15 15.91 7.74
N ASP A 164 18.37 14.60 7.61
CA ASP A 164 17.99 13.82 6.42
C ASP A 164 16.49 13.50 6.39
N ALA A 165 15.79 13.58 7.52
CA ALA A 165 14.36 13.33 7.64
C ALA A 165 13.52 14.32 6.83
N HIS A 166 13.98 15.58 6.76
CA HIS A 166 13.42 16.59 5.86
C HIS A 166 13.76 16.31 4.38
N GLU A 167 14.77 15.47 4.12
CA GLU A 167 15.19 15.03 2.78
C GLU A 167 14.62 13.68 2.35
N ILE A 168 14.00 12.91 3.26
CA ILE A 168 13.11 11.83 2.86
C ILE A 168 11.82 12.47 2.36
N GLY A 169 11.91 13.12 1.21
CA GLY A 169 10.75 13.55 0.46
C GLY A 169 9.94 12.34 0.01
N ASP A 170 9.46 12.41 -1.22
CA ASP A 170 8.54 11.42 -1.74
C ASP A 170 9.08 9.96 -1.66
N ILE A 171 8.19 9.03 -1.28
CA ILE A 171 8.47 7.59 -1.38
C ILE A 171 8.44 7.22 -2.85
N LYS A 172 9.62 6.95 -3.39
CA LYS A 172 9.74 6.44 -4.76
C LYS A 172 9.43 4.94 -4.89
N VAL A 173 8.54 4.58 -5.80
CA VAL A 173 8.17 3.19 -6.10
C VAL A 173 8.44 2.88 -7.57
N ALA A 174 9.21 1.83 -7.83
CA ALA A 174 9.51 1.31 -9.16
C ALA A 174 8.57 0.17 -9.51
N CYS A 175 7.96 0.21 -10.69
CA CYS A 175 7.05 -0.83 -11.17
C CYS A 175 7.69 -1.54 -12.36
N VAL A 176 7.79 -2.87 -12.27
CA VAL A 176 8.45 -3.71 -13.27
C VAL A 176 7.40 -4.55 -14.00
N PRO A 177 7.23 -4.41 -15.33
CA PRO A 177 6.29 -5.22 -16.09
C PRO A 177 6.85 -6.62 -16.37
N PHE A 178 7.08 -7.39 -15.30
CA PHE A 178 7.92 -8.59 -15.28
C PHE A 178 7.42 -9.76 -16.14
N ILE A 179 6.11 -9.91 -16.35
CA ILE A 179 5.56 -10.85 -17.35
C ILE A 179 5.21 -10.04 -18.60
N ASP A 180 5.89 -10.30 -19.71
CA ASP A 180 5.75 -9.55 -20.96
C ASP A 180 4.75 -10.22 -21.91
N LYS A 181 4.70 -11.56 -21.92
CA LYS A 181 3.90 -12.31 -22.88
C LYS A 181 3.07 -13.39 -22.23
N ILE A 182 1.95 -13.74 -22.86
CA ILE A 182 1.03 -14.76 -22.35
C ILE A 182 1.66 -16.16 -22.37
N GLU A 183 2.62 -16.40 -23.27
CA GLU A 183 3.34 -17.66 -23.38
C GLU A 183 4.31 -17.90 -22.22
N GLU A 184 4.54 -16.90 -21.36
CA GLU A 184 5.29 -17.02 -20.12
C GLU A 184 4.41 -17.54 -18.96
N LEU A 185 3.13 -17.83 -19.22
CA LEU A 185 2.16 -18.32 -18.25
C LEU A 185 1.67 -19.73 -18.61
N ASP A 186 1.50 -20.56 -17.59
CA ASP A 186 0.69 -21.76 -17.65
C ASP A 186 -0.74 -21.40 -17.28
N ILE A 187 -1.65 -21.61 -18.22
CA ILE A 187 -3.08 -21.29 -18.08
C ILE A 187 -3.84 -22.57 -18.34
N ALA A 188 -4.66 -22.98 -17.39
CA ALA A 188 -5.44 -24.20 -17.50
C ALA A 188 -6.82 -24.04 -16.86
N ARG A 189 -7.82 -24.64 -17.49
CA ARG A 189 -9.08 -24.97 -16.83
C ARG A 189 -8.82 -26.14 -15.86
N VAL A 190 -9.44 -26.10 -14.68
CA VAL A 190 -9.33 -27.17 -13.68
C VAL A 190 -10.64 -27.94 -13.68
N ASP A 191 -10.61 -29.14 -14.24
CA ASP A 191 -11.75 -30.05 -14.23
C ASP A 191 -11.78 -30.80 -12.90
N THR A 192 -12.50 -30.27 -11.91
CA THR A 192 -12.71 -30.96 -10.63
C THR A 192 -13.84 -31.96 -10.76
N TYR A 193 -13.53 -33.15 -11.27
CA TYR A 193 -14.53 -34.21 -11.41
C TYR A 193 -15.02 -34.75 -10.05
N ASP A 194 -14.34 -34.43 -8.94
CA ASP A 194 -14.67 -34.95 -7.62
C ASP A 194 -14.47 -33.88 -6.50
N GLN A 195 -15.58 -33.54 -5.83
CA GLN A 195 -15.70 -33.23 -4.39
C GLN A 195 -15.65 -31.79 -3.81
N VAL A 196 -15.39 -30.70 -4.54
CA VAL A 196 -15.36 -29.35 -3.89
C VAL A 196 -16.57 -28.46 -4.24
N ASP A 197 -17.05 -28.47 -5.49
CA ASP A 197 -18.35 -27.93 -5.88
C ASP A 197 -18.78 -28.58 -7.20
N PRO A 198 -19.82 -29.44 -7.23
CA PRO A 198 -20.27 -30.11 -8.45
C PRO A 198 -20.80 -29.14 -9.53
N ASN A 199 -20.92 -27.84 -9.24
CA ASN A 199 -21.42 -26.83 -10.18
C ASN A 199 -20.38 -25.75 -10.54
N GLY A 200 -19.17 -25.77 -9.97
CA GLY A 200 -18.15 -24.75 -10.18
C GLY A 200 -17.17 -25.11 -11.29
N ASP A 201 -17.05 -24.27 -12.31
CA ASP A 201 -15.96 -24.33 -13.27
C ASP A 201 -14.80 -23.44 -12.81
N TRP A 202 -13.57 -23.95 -12.86
CA TRP A 202 -12.41 -23.28 -12.28
C TRP A 202 -11.27 -23.07 -13.29
N TYR A 203 -10.41 -22.09 -13.02
CA TYR A 203 -9.17 -21.88 -13.79
C TYR A 203 -7.98 -21.64 -12.87
N ARG A 204 -6.78 -21.96 -13.36
CA ARG A 204 -5.52 -21.62 -12.70
C ARG A 204 -4.58 -20.95 -13.69
N ILE A 205 -3.79 -20.00 -13.19
CA ILE A 205 -2.73 -19.33 -13.93
C ILE A 205 -1.48 -19.26 -13.06
N SER A 206 -0.32 -19.59 -13.62
CA SER A 206 0.98 -19.43 -12.96
C SER A 206 2.06 -19.00 -13.95
N ALA A 207 3.13 -18.37 -13.48
CA ALA A 207 4.32 -18.21 -14.31
C ALA A 207 4.91 -19.59 -14.65
N ARG A 208 5.40 -19.75 -15.89
CA ARG A 208 6.09 -20.97 -16.33
C ARG A 208 7.47 -21.05 -15.68
N SER A 209 7.63 -21.88 -14.66
CA SER A 209 8.92 -22.10 -13.99
C SER A 209 9.62 -23.41 -14.36
N GLN A 210 8.97 -24.30 -15.13
CA GLN A 210 9.48 -25.64 -15.45
C GLN A 210 10.42 -25.70 -16.67
N VAL A 211 11.21 -26.77 -16.70
CA VAL A 211 12.57 -26.97 -17.28
C VAL A 211 12.74 -26.68 -18.77
N ASP A 212 11.66 -26.65 -19.57
CA ASP A 212 11.76 -26.52 -21.03
C ASP A 212 11.86 -25.05 -21.51
N ILE A 213 11.54 -24.08 -20.65
CA ILE A 213 11.77 -22.65 -20.87
C ILE A 213 12.75 -22.15 -19.80
N GLU A 214 14.01 -22.39 -20.12
CA GLU A 214 15.26 -22.11 -19.42
C GLU A 214 15.19 -21.29 -18.11
N PRO A 215 15.61 -21.86 -16.95
CA PRO A 215 15.93 -21.10 -15.73
C PRO A 215 16.79 -19.84 -15.98
N LEU A 216 17.60 -19.85 -17.04
CA LEU A 216 18.39 -18.71 -17.50
C LEU A 216 17.53 -17.50 -17.90
N HIS A 217 16.34 -17.71 -18.48
CA HIS A 217 15.41 -16.65 -18.85
C HIS A 217 14.98 -15.82 -17.63
N TRP A 218 14.46 -16.48 -16.60
CA TRP A 218 14.00 -15.81 -15.39
C TRP A 218 15.15 -15.23 -14.58
N GLN A 219 16.27 -15.95 -14.44
CA GLN A 219 17.45 -15.43 -13.74
C GLN A 219 17.98 -14.16 -14.42
N LYS A 220 18.07 -14.15 -15.75
CA LYS A 220 18.45 -12.97 -16.52
C LYS A 220 17.46 -11.82 -16.31
N ARG A 221 16.15 -12.09 -16.43
CA ARG A 221 15.11 -11.07 -16.24
C ARG A 221 15.11 -10.49 -14.83
N ILE A 222 15.33 -11.32 -13.82
CA ILE A 222 15.46 -10.90 -12.41
C ILE A 222 16.68 -9.99 -12.25
N ALA A 223 17.83 -10.37 -12.80
CA ALA A 223 19.05 -9.56 -12.72
C ALA A 223 18.86 -8.19 -13.40
N GLU A 224 18.29 -8.17 -14.61
CA GLU A 224 17.98 -6.94 -15.34
C GLU A 224 16.97 -6.07 -14.59
N SER A 225 15.89 -6.67 -14.08
CA SER A 225 14.87 -5.96 -13.29
C SER A 225 15.47 -5.35 -12.02
N LEU A 226 16.31 -6.11 -11.31
CA LEU A 226 16.94 -5.64 -10.08
C LEU A 226 17.88 -4.47 -10.34
N ALA A 227 18.72 -4.56 -11.37
CA ALA A 227 19.59 -3.47 -11.79
C ALA A 227 18.78 -2.22 -12.14
N ASN A 228 17.70 -2.38 -12.93
CA ASN A 228 16.85 -1.26 -13.32
C ASN A 228 16.12 -0.62 -12.14
N ILE A 229 15.67 -1.41 -11.14
CA ILE A 229 15.06 -0.86 -9.92
C ILE A 229 16.12 -0.09 -9.09
N ASP A 230 17.32 -0.66 -8.92
CA ASP A 230 18.40 -0.01 -8.16
C ASP A 230 18.81 1.33 -8.80
N GLU A 231 18.93 1.36 -10.14
CA GLU A 231 19.28 2.57 -10.91
C GLU A 231 18.16 3.63 -10.91
N SER A 232 16.91 3.24 -10.66
CA SER A 232 15.77 4.14 -10.75
C SER A 232 15.65 5.11 -9.57
N GLY A 233 16.40 4.86 -8.49
CA GLY A 233 16.31 5.62 -7.25
C GLY A 233 15.02 5.35 -6.47
N ALA A 234 14.35 4.21 -6.70
CA ALA A 234 13.18 3.80 -5.94
C ALA A 234 13.56 3.23 -4.57
N HIS A 235 12.68 3.42 -3.59
CA HIS A 235 12.79 2.78 -2.27
C HIS A 235 12.15 1.39 -2.26
N ILE A 236 11.13 1.18 -3.12
CA ILE A 236 10.39 -0.07 -3.23
C ILE A 236 10.28 -0.46 -4.70
N GLY A 237 10.69 -1.67 -5.05
CA GLY A 237 10.40 -2.29 -6.34
C GLY A 237 9.13 -3.14 -6.27
N VAL A 238 8.33 -3.15 -7.32
CA VAL A 238 7.06 -3.89 -7.37
C VAL A 238 6.92 -4.63 -8.70
N VAL A 239 6.73 -5.94 -8.58
CA VAL A 239 6.44 -6.89 -9.65
C VAL A 239 4.94 -7.26 -9.60
N PRO A 240 4.27 -7.49 -10.76
CA PRO A 240 2.82 -7.73 -10.83
C PRO A 240 2.38 -9.10 -10.30
N GLU A 241 1.06 -9.32 -10.30
CA GLU A 241 0.44 -10.61 -9.98
C GLU A 241 0.86 -11.70 -10.99
N LEU A 242 0.84 -12.96 -10.52
CA LEU A 242 1.17 -14.17 -11.31
C LEU A 242 2.61 -14.21 -11.82
N ALA A 243 3.51 -13.46 -11.19
CA ALA A 243 4.92 -13.40 -11.50
C ALA A 243 5.80 -14.23 -10.55
N LEU A 244 5.18 -14.96 -9.61
CA LEU A 244 5.88 -15.70 -8.58
C LEU A 244 5.49 -17.17 -8.57
N THR A 245 6.50 -18.02 -8.44
CA THR A 245 6.40 -19.43 -8.05
C THR A 245 7.47 -19.68 -6.98
N PRO A 246 7.46 -20.83 -6.28
CA PRO A 246 8.54 -21.18 -5.35
C PRO A 246 9.94 -21.14 -5.98
N GLU A 247 10.09 -21.57 -7.24
CA GLU A 247 11.37 -21.53 -7.96
C GLU A 247 11.81 -20.09 -8.28
N ILE A 248 10.88 -19.27 -8.80
CA ILE A 248 11.15 -17.86 -9.09
C ILE A 248 11.49 -17.08 -7.82
N LEU A 249 10.83 -17.39 -6.70
CA LEU A 249 11.17 -16.84 -5.39
C LEU A 249 12.61 -17.19 -5.01
N ALA A 250 13.01 -18.45 -5.15
CA ALA A 250 14.38 -18.88 -4.83
C ALA A 250 15.42 -18.16 -5.69
N TRP A 251 15.13 -17.89 -6.96
CA TRP A 251 15.99 -17.08 -7.84
C TRP A 251 16.06 -15.62 -7.41
N TRP A 252 14.93 -14.98 -7.06
CA TRP A 252 14.92 -13.63 -6.51
C TRP A 252 15.76 -13.52 -5.24
N GLN A 253 15.53 -14.41 -4.26
CA GLN A 253 16.27 -14.42 -3.02
C GLN A 253 17.78 -14.62 -3.25
N THR A 254 18.15 -15.48 -4.22
CA THR A 254 19.55 -15.69 -4.61
C THR A 254 20.14 -14.45 -5.25
N ALA A 255 19.45 -13.82 -6.19
CA ALA A 255 19.90 -12.59 -6.84
C ALA A 255 20.08 -11.45 -5.82
N LEU A 256 19.14 -11.27 -4.89
CA LEU A 256 19.23 -10.22 -3.86
C LEU A 256 20.42 -10.44 -2.89
N ARG A 257 20.72 -11.70 -2.55
CA ARG A 257 21.87 -12.06 -1.68
C ARG A 257 23.21 -11.94 -2.38
N THR A 258 23.26 -12.26 -3.67
CA THR A 258 24.53 -12.39 -4.41
C THR A 258 24.91 -11.14 -5.19
N THR A 259 23.95 -10.27 -5.51
CA THR A 259 24.17 -8.99 -6.17
C THR A 259 24.29 -7.88 -5.13
N PRO A 260 25.49 -7.29 -4.94
CA PRO A 260 25.67 -6.17 -4.01
C PRO A 260 24.71 -5.02 -4.32
N LYS A 261 24.07 -4.46 -3.29
CA LYS A 261 23.27 -3.23 -3.42
C LYS A 261 24.23 -2.07 -3.72
N PRO A 262 24.06 -1.32 -4.81
CA PRO A 262 24.86 -0.11 -5.06
C PRO A 262 24.73 0.87 -3.89
N GLU A 263 25.81 1.52 -3.47
CA GLU A 263 25.77 2.47 -2.33
C GLU A 263 24.80 3.64 -2.57
N SER A 264 24.62 4.03 -3.83
CA SER A 264 23.69 5.08 -4.24
C SER A 264 22.23 4.64 -4.32
N SER A 265 21.94 3.34 -4.30
CA SER A 265 20.57 2.82 -4.41
C SER A 265 19.82 3.00 -3.08
N PRO A 266 18.68 3.70 -3.06
CA PRO A 266 17.84 3.81 -1.87
C PRO A 266 16.87 2.63 -1.72
N LEU A 267 16.97 1.59 -2.57
CA LEU A 267 16.05 0.45 -2.60
C LEU A 267 16.14 -0.39 -1.34
N GLU A 268 15.06 -0.46 -0.55
CA GLU A 268 15.00 -1.24 0.68
C GLU A 268 14.26 -2.56 0.49
N TRP A 269 13.18 -2.55 -0.30
CA TRP A 269 12.34 -3.73 -0.49
C TRP A 269 11.93 -3.97 -1.94
N VAL A 270 11.68 -5.23 -2.28
CA VAL A 270 11.11 -5.62 -3.57
C VAL A 270 9.91 -6.54 -3.32
N LEU A 271 8.72 -6.13 -3.75
CA LEU A 271 7.56 -7.01 -3.85
C LEU A 271 7.77 -7.84 -5.13
N VAL A 272 8.15 -9.11 -4.98
CA VAL A 272 8.58 -9.97 -6.10
C VAL A 272 7.40 -10.61 -6.85
N GLY A 273 6.23 -9.98 -6.78
CA GLY A 273 5.01 -10.41 -7.43
C GLY A 273 4.18 -11.31 -6.53
N THR A 274 3.20 -11.96 -7.14
CA THR A 274 2.34 -12.95 -6.47
C THR A 274 2.20 -14.21 -7.32
N GLY A 275 1.72 -15.31 -6.73
CA GLY A 275 1.36 -16.51 -7.47
C GLY A 275 1.09 -17.69 -6.55
N PRO A 276 0.91 -18.91 -7.10
CA PRO A 276 0.46 -20.06 -6.33
C PRO A 276 1.52 -20.59 -5.36
N PHE A 277 1.15 -20.75 -4.08
CA PHE A 277 1.91 -21.43 -3.04
C PHE A 277 1.03 -22.47 -2.36
N SER A 278 1.44 -23.74 -2.40
CA SER A 278 0.75 -24.82 -1.69
C SER A 278 1.30 -24.96 -0.27
N TYR A 279 0.41 -25.12 0.70
CA TYR A 279 0.73 -25.55 2.07
C TYR A 279 0.38 -27.03 2.22
N ASP A 280 1.21 -27.80 2.92
CA ASP A 280 0.82 -29.04 3.61
C ASP A 280 -0.14 -30.00 2.87
N GLY A 281 0.06 -30.21 1.57
CA GLY A 281 -0.75 -31.15 0.78
C GLY A 281 -2.16 -30.66 0.42
N SER A 282 -2.47 -29.36 0.55
CA SER A 282 -3.71 -28.79 0.03
C SER A 282 -3.79 -28.88 -1.50
N GLU A 283 -4.95 -29.27 -2.02
CA GLU A 283 -5.16 -29.35 -3.48
C GLU A 283 -5.25 -27.98 -4.14
N GLN A 284 -5.74 -26.97 -3.41
CA GLN A 284 -5.78 -25.58 -3.84
C GLN A 284 -4.57 -24.80 -3.28
N PRO A 285 -3.85 -24.03 -4.12
CA PRO A 285 -2.78 -23.14 -3.65
C PRO A 285 -3.34 -21.80 -3.16
N LEU A 286 -2.60 -21.12 -2.29
CA LEU A 286 -2.79 -19.70 -2.00
C LEU A 286 -2.18 -18.86 -3.13
N ASN A 287 -2.78 -17.72 -3.49
CA ASN A 287 -2.12 -16.73 -4.34
C ASN A 287 -1.37 -15.73 -3.45
N ARG A 288 -0.07 -15.97 -3.22
CA ARG A 288 0.75 -15.26 -2.22
C ARG A 288 1.62 -14.18 -2.82
N ALA A 289 1.56 -12.98 -2.28
CA ALA A 289 2.47 -11.87 -2.51
C ALA A 289 3.62 -11.89 -1.49
N ILE A 290 4.87 -11.64 -1.91
CA ILE A 290 6.05 -11.67 -1.02
C ILE A 290 6.91 -10.42 -1.18
N LEU A 291 7.11 -9.70 -0.07
CA LEU A 291 8.00 -8.54 0.05
C LEU A 291 9.35 -8.97 0.62
N LEU A 292 10.42 -8.82 -0.17
CA LEU A 292 11.78 -9.21 0.20
C LEU A 292 12.63 -7.99 0.55
N HIS A 293 13.54 -8.16 1.51
CA HIS A 293 14.56 -7.18 1.86
C HIS A 293 15.69 -7.16 0.83
N ARG A 294 15.99 -5.98 0.29
CA ARG A 294 16.93 -5.82 -0.83
C ARG A 294 18.33 -6.35 -0.51
N LYS A 295 18.82 -6.13 0.71
CA LYS A 295 20.20 -6.50 1.08
C LYS A 295 20.36 -7.98 1.46
N THR A 296 19.33 -8.59 2.05
CA THR A 296 19.45 -9.94 2.63
C THR A 296 18.68 -11.00 1.84
N GLY A 297 17.77 -10.59 0.96
CA GLY A 297 16.84 -11.49 0.29
C GLY A 297 15.87 -12.20 1.24
N LEU A 298 15.80 -11.78 2.51
CA LEU A 298 14.87 -12.35 3.50
C LEU A 298 13.47 -11.77 3.30
N GLU A 299 12.47 -12.58 3.60
CA GLU A 299 11.09 -12.12 3.61
C GLU A 299 10.86 -11.13 4.75
N VAL A 300 10.25 -10.00 4.41
CA VAL A 300 9.84 -8.96 5.37
C VAL A 300 8.36 -9.10 5.70
N MET A 301 7.55 -9.45 4.70
CA MET A 301 6.10 -9.60 4.76
C MET A 301 5.61 -10.48 3.60
N HIS A 302 4.54 -11.23 3.83
CA HIS A 302 3.70 -11.78 2.78
C HIS A 302 2.26 -11.33 2.96
N GLN A 303 1.47 -11.45 1.89
CA GLN A 303 0.03 -11.30 1.91
C GLN A 303 -0.56 -12.32 0.94
N ASP A 304 -1.48 -13.16 1.43
CA ASP A 304 -2.26 -14.05 0.59
C ASP A 304 -3.47 -13.30 0.03
N LYS A 305 -3.80 -13.55 -1.23
CA LYS A 305 -5.01 -13.02 -1.85
C LYS A 305 -6.23 -13.53 -1.08
N CYS A 306 -7.13 -12.63 -0.70
CA CYS A 306 -8.32 -13.00 0.05
C CYS A 306 -9.45 -13.43 -0.87
N GLU A 307 -9.59 -12.76 -2.01
CA GLU A 307 -10.79 -12.80 -2.84
C GLU A 307 -10.46 -13.38 -4.23
N PRO A 308 -11.08 -14.50 -4.64
CA PRO A 308 -10.82 -15.10 -5.94
C PRO A 308 -11.42 -14.24 -7.05
N PHE A 309 -10.76 -14.21 -8.21
CA PHE A 309 -11.29 -13.50 -9.36
C PHE A 309 -12.09 -14.42 -10.27
N THR A 310 -13.34 -14.06 -10.58
CA THR A 310 -14.16 -14.78 -11.57
C THR A 310 -14.02 -14.16 -12.96
N LEU A 311 -13.52 -14.95 -13.91
CA LEU A 311 -13.49 -14.61 -15.32
C LEU A 311 -14.86 -14.86 -15.96
N SER A 312 -15.48 -13.83 -16.53
CA SER A 312 -16.65 -13.99 -17.42
C SER A 312 -16.23 -14.37 -18.84
N ASP A 313 -17.15 -14.94 -19.63
CA ASP A 313 -16.95 -15.21 -21.08
C ASP A 313 -16.37 -14.03 -21.84
N LEU A 314 -16.90 -12.83 -21.53
CA LEU A 314 -16.46 -11.59 -22.17
C LEU A 314 -15.02 -11.25 -21.80
N GLN A 315 -14.59 -11.52 -20.57
CA GLN A 315 -13.20 -11.33 -20.13
C GLN A 315 -12.29 -12.37 -20.77
N ILE A 316 -12.64 -13.66 -20.71
CA ILE A 316 -11.89 -14.76 -21.36
C ILE A 316 -11.61 -14.41 -22.82
N THR A 317 -12.66 -14.03 -23.56
CA THR A 317 -12.54 -13.64 -24.98
C THR A 317 -11.70 -12.37 -25.17
N LYS A 318 -11.94 -11.32 -24.38
CA LYS A 318 -11.20 -10.05 -24.52
C LYS A 318 -9.73 -10.15 -24.16
N TRP A 319 -9.39 -11.06 -23.26
CA TRP A 319 -8.04 -11.28 -22.78
C TRP A 319 -7.29 -12.30 -23.66
N GLY A 320 -8.00 -12.94 -24.60
CA GLY A 320 -7.44 -13.93 -25.53
C GLY A 320 -7.10 -15.25 -24.84
N LEU A 321 -7.93 -15.66 -23.87
CA LEU A 321 -7.75 -16.88 -23.08
C LEU A 321 -8.69 -18.01 -23.52
N ASP A 322 -9.51 -17.77 -24.54
CA ASP A 322 -10.53 -18.69 -25.03
C ASP A 322 -9.96 -20.02 -25.51
N SER A 323 -8.77 -20.00 -26.12
CA SER A 323 -8.12 -21.23 -26.60
C SER A 323 -7.65 -22.16 -25.46
N GLN A 324 -7.42 -21.62 -24.26
CA GLN A 324 -6.93 -22.36 -23.10
C GLN A 324 -8.04 -22.69 -22.09
N LEU A 325 -9.01 -21.79 -21.94
CA LEU A 325 -10.04 -21.87 -20.89
C LEU A 325 -11.42 -22.26 -21.42
N GLY A 326 -11.66 -22.15 -22.73
CA GLY A 326 -12.95 -22.39 -23.34
C GLY A 326 -13.97 -21.30 -23.02
N THR A 327 -15.22 -21.70 -22.81
CA THR A 327 -16.34 -20.82 -22.44
C THR A 327 -16.88 -21.17 -21.06
N GLY A 328 -17.68 -20.27 -20.50
CA GLY A 328 -18.27 -20.35 -19.16
C GLY A 328 -17.60 -19.36 -18.21
N PRO A 329 -18.32 -18.86 -17.19
CA PRO A 329 -17.69 -18.15 -16.09
C PRO A 329 -16.78 -19.11 -15.32
N LEU A 330 -15.54 -18.71 -15.07
CA LEU A 330 -14.56 -19.52 -14.35
C LEU A 330 -14.08 -18.78 -13.10
N ALA A 331 -14.17 -19.41 -11.94
CA ALA A 331 -13.59 -18.88 -10.71
C ALA A 331 -12.12 -19.31 -10.58
N GLU A 332 -11.32 -18.47 -9.91
CA GLU A 332 -9.90 -18.77 -9.67
C GLU A 332 -9.75 -19.96 -8.73
N TRP A 333 -8.99 -20.97 -9.14
CA TRP A 333 -8.68 -22.15 -8.34
C TRP A 333 -7.60 -21.80 -7.32
N MET A 334 -8.03 -21.28 -6.17
CA MET A 334 -7.17 -20.91 -5.06
C MET A 334 -7.86 -21.12 -3.72
N LEU A 335 -7.06 -21.28 -2.67
CA LEU A 335 -7.53 -21.28 -1.29
C LEU A 335 -7.81 -19.83 -0.86
N GLU A 336 -9.02 -19.56 -0.40
CA GLU A 336 -9.41 -18.26 0.15
C GLU A 336 -8.92 -18.08 1.58
N THR A 337 -8.68 -16.84 1.99
CA THR A 337 -8.31 -16.49 3.37
C THR A 337 -8.85 -15.13 3.76
N THR A 338 -9.10 -14.93 5.05
CA THR A 338 -9.47 -13.62 5.62
C THR A 338 -8.29 -12.90 6.27
N GLU A 339 -7.12 -13.55 6.31
CA GLU A 339 -5.92 -13.03 6.95
C GLU A 339 -5.34 -11.86 6.16
N ARG A 340 -5.08 -10.76 6.86
CA ARG A 340 -4.54 -9.52 6.31
C ARG A 340 -3.39 -9.06 7.16
N HIS A 341 -2.36 -8.54 6.51
CA HIS A 341 -1.16 -8.07 7.16
C HIS A 341 -0.95 -6.60 6.83
N VAL A 342 -0.63 -5.80 7.85
CA VAL A 342 -0.14 -4.43 7.68
C VAL A 342 1.21 -4.31 8.35
N LEU A 343 2.17 -3.79 7.59
CA LEU A 343 3.55 -3.62 8.02
C LEU A 343 3.84 -2.12 8.28
N ASP A 344 4.03 -1.73 9.53
CA ASP A 344 4.43 -0.36 9.90
C ASP A 344 5.95 -0.23 9.91
N THR A 345 6.49 0.54 8.98
CA THR A 345 7.93 0.67 8.75
C THR A 345 8.41 2.11 8.96
N ARG A 346 9.72 2.33 8.85
CA ARG A 346 10.27 3.70 8.77
C ARG A 346 10.02 4.38 7.42
N LEU A 347 9.58 3.67 6.38
CA LEU A 347 9.25 4.28 5.09
C LEU A 347 7.77 4.63 4.95
N ALA A 348 6.90 3.70 5.33
CA ALA A 348 5.45 3.79 5.27
C ALA A 348 4.80 2.71 6.15
N ARG A 349 3.50 2.84 6.41
CA ARG A 349 2.60 1.77 6.82
C ARG A 349 1.98 1.12 5.58
N ILE A 350 2.49 -0.06 5.25
CA ILE A 350 2.25 -0.74 3.98
C ILE A 350 1.17 -1.80 4.13
N ALA A 351 0.21 -1.80 3.21
CA ALA A 351 -0.68 -2.92 2.94
C ALA A 351 -0.49 -3.42 1.49
N ILE A 352 -0.69 -4.72 1.28
CA ILE A 352 -0.70 -5.32 -0.06
C ILE A 352 -2.12 -5.83 -0.31
N LEU A 353 -2.69 -5.54 -1.47
CA LEU A 353 -4.00 -6.07 -1.89
C LEU A 353 -3.82 -6.74 -3.25
N VAL A 354 -4.12 -8.03 -3.38
CA VAL A 354 -3.85 -8.75 -4.62
C VAL A 354 -5.08 -8.72 -5.52
N CYS A 355 -4.98 -8.02 -6.65
CA CYS A 355 -6.03 -7.91 -7.67
C CYS A 355 -7.43 -7.60 -7.14
N GLU A 356 -8.31 -8.61 -7.03
CA GLU A 356 -9.71 -8.45 -6.65
C GLU A 356 -9.87 -7.89 -5.23
N ASP A 357 -8.91 -8.15 -4.34
CA ASP A 357 -8.87 -7.57 -2.99
C ASP A 357 -9.02 -6.04 -2.99
N HIS A 358 -8.45 -5.37 -4.01
CA HIS A 358 -8.53 -3.92 -4.17
C HIS A 358 -9.91 -3.44 -4.63
N ALA A 359 -10.67 -4.27 -5.35
CA ALA A 359 -12.05 -3.98 -5.75
C ALA A 359 -13.06 -4.16 -4.61
N ARG A 360 -12.69 -4.93 -3.58
CA ARG A 360 -13.53 -5.34 -2.46
C ARG A 360 -13.55 -4.33 -1.31
N LEU A 361 -13.97 -3.11 -1.63
CA LEU A 361 -13.94 -1.96 -0.70
C LEU A 361 -14.75 -2.16 0.59
N LEU A 362 -15.86 -2.90 0.51
CA LEU A 362 -16.77 -3.11 1.65
C LEU A 362 -16.39 -4.30 2.54
N THR A 363 -15.52 -5.18 2.06
CA THR A 363 -14.95 -6.29 2.82
C THR A 363 -13.49 -5.97 3.13
N THR A 364 -12.57 -6.36 2.25
CA THR A 364 -11.12 -6.20 2.43
C THR A 364 -10.70 -4.75 2.63
N GLY A 365 -11.26 -3.80 1.87
CA GLY A 365 -10.93 -2.39 2.03
C GLY A 365 -11.35 -1.79 3.37
N LYS A 366 -12.53 -2.20 3.88
CA LYS A 366 -13.09 -1.72 5.15
C LYS A 366 -12.21 -2.12 6.33
N ASP A 367 -11.63 -3.31 6.29
CA ASP A 367 -10.83 -3.83 7.39
C ASP A 367 -9.47 -3.12 7.54
N LEU A 368 -9.00 -2.40 6.51
CA LEU A 368 -7.81 -1.57 6.61
C LEU A 368 -8.06 -0.20 7.28
N VAL A 369 -9.32 0.26 7.31
CA VAL A 369 -9.70 1.59 7.83
C VAL A 369 -9.21 1.87 9.25
N PRO A 370 -9.30 0.94 10.22
CA PRO A 370 -8.85 1.22 11.59
C PRO A 370 -7.35 1.46 11.72
N ILE A 371 -6.53 0.97 10.77
CA ILE A 371 -5.07 1.03 10.82
C ILE A 371 -4.50 2.05 9.82
N GLU A 372 -5.29 2.50 8.86
CA GLU A 372 -4.94 3.59 7.93
C GLU A 372 -3.53 3.43 7.32
N PRO A 373 -3.27 2.37 6.53
CA PRO A 373 -2.04 2.28 5.77
C PRO A 373 -1.91 3.50 4.85
N ASP A 374 -0.77 4.18 4.87
CA ASP A 374 -0.50 5.33 4.00
C ASP A 374 0.00 4.90 2.61
N LEU A 375 0.45 3.65 2.46
CA LEU A 375 0.81 3.04 1.18
C LEU A 375 0.10 1.70 0.95
N ILE A 376 -0.67 1.60 -0.13
CA ILE A 376 -1.30 0.36 -0.59
C ILE A 376 -0.65 -0.06 -1.91
N ILE A 377 -0.09 -1.27 -1.96
CA ILE A 377 0.52 -1.84 -3.17
C ILE A 377 -0.41 -2.92 -3.73
N VAL A 378 -0.74 -2.80 -5.01
CA VAL A 378 -1.75 -3.63 -5.67
C VAL A 378 -1.14 -4.30 -6.91
N PRO A 379 -0.47 -5.45 -6.77
CA PRO A 379 -0.12 -6.28 -7.91
C PRO A 379 -1.39 -6.86 -8.52
N ILE A 380 -1.56 -6.70 -9.84
CA ILE A 380 -2.72 -7.22 -10.58
C ILE A 380 -2.29 -7.97 -11.84
N PHE A 381 -3.13 -8.92 -12.24
CA PHE A 381 -3.14 -9.51 -13.56
C PHE A 381 -4.40 -9.06 -14.29
N ALA A 382 -4.24 -8.01 -15.10
CA ALA A 382 -5.33 -7.44 -15.84
C ALA A 382 -4.83 -6.91 -17.19
N PRO A 383 -5.74 -6.61 -18.13
CA PRO A 383 -5.40 -5.80 -19.29
C PRO A 383 -4.82 -4.44 -18.86
N PRO A 384 -4.26 -3.65 -19.80
CA PRO A 384 -3.67 -2.35 -19.49
C PRO A 384 -4.57 -1.50 -18.60
N ILE A 385 -3.99 -0.88 -17.57
CA ILE A 385 -4.73 0.01 -16.66
C ILE A 385 -5.17 1.23 -17.48
N ILE A 386 -6.46 1.55 -17.46
CA ILE A 386 -7.03 2.69 -18.19
C ILE A 386 -7.65 3.64 -17.18
N ARG A 387 -7.55 4.96 -17.44
CA ARG A 387 -8.21 5.98 -16.63
C ARG A 387 -9.71 5.70 -16.46
N HIS A 388 -10.23 6.07 -15.30
CA HIS A 388 -11.63 5.95 -14.89
C HIS A 388 -12.15 4.51 -14.89
N ARG A 389 -11.25 3.55 -14.69
CA ARG A 389 -11.60 2.15 -14.41
C ARG A 389 -11.58 1.89 -12.91
N TRP A 390 -11.98 0.67 -12.55
CA TRP A 390 -12.10 0.22 -11.18
C TRP A 390 -10.82 0.45 -10.36
N GLN A 391 -9.63 0.30 -10.96
CA GLN A 391 -8.37 0.55 -10.26
C GLN A 391 -8.27 2.00 -9.75
N GLU A 392 -8.63 2.97 -10.60
CA GLU A 392 -8.61 4.38 -10.19
C GLU A 392 -9.71 4.68 -9.17
N SER A 393 -10.93 4.16 -9.38
CA SER A 393 -12.05 4.38 -8.46
C SER A 393 -11.78 3.82 -7.06
N CYS A 394 -11.16 2.64 -6.96
CA CYS A 394 -10.78 2.05 -5.69
C CYS A 394 -9.63 2.82 -5.03
N ALA A 395 -8.60 3.21 -5.79
CA ALA A 395 -7.52 4.05 -5.28
C ALA A 395 -8.04 5.41 -4.75
N GLU A 396 -8.97 6.03 -5.47
CA GLU A 396 -9.63 7.27 -5.05
C GLU A 396 -10.46 7.06 -3.78
N HIS A 397 -11.12 5.90 -3.63
CA HIS A 397 -11.81 5.57 -2.39
C HIS A 397 -10.83 5.55 -1.21
N PHE A 398 -9.71 4.82 -1.31
CA PHE A 398 -8.71 4.74 -0.24
C PHE A 398 -8.06 6.07 0.10
N ALA A 399 -7.71 6.87 -0.90
CA ALA A 399 -7.21 8.24 -0.69
C ALA A 399 -8.23 9.09 0.07
N ASN A 400 -9.51 9.00 -0.30
CA ASN A 400 -10.58 9.79 0.30
C ASN A 400 -11.01 9.32 1.69
N THR A 401 -10.86 8.03 2.02
CA THR A 401 -11.30 7.49 3.32
C THR A 401 -10.20 7.47 4.36
N MET A 402 -8.96 7.18 3.96
CA MET A 402 -7.83 7.04 4.88
C MET A 402 -6.71 8.04 4.60
N GLY A 403 -6.60 8.55 3.36
CA GLY A 403 -5.44 9.33 2.92
C GLY A 403 -4.35 8.48 2.27
N SER A 404 -4.64 7.21 1.99
CA SER A 404 -3.67 6.29 1.43
C SER A 404 -3.27 6.67 0.01
N SER A 405 -1.99 6.48 -0.30
CA SER A 405 -1.50 6.42 -1.67
C SER A 405 -1.55 4.98 -2.17
N THR A 406 -2.05 4.76 -3.39
CA THR A 406 -2.17 3.43 -3.97
C THR A 406 -1.30 3.30 -5.23
N VAL A 407 -0.49 2.26 -5.28
CA VAL A 407 0.31 1.89 -6.46
C VAL A 407 -0.25 0.60 -7.05
N VAL A 408 -0.75 0.68 -8.28
CA VAL A 408 -1.29 -0.48 -9.00
C VAL A 408 -0.33 -0.90 -10.10
N VAL A 409 0.09 -2.16 -10.09
CA VAL A 409 1.10 -2.71 -11.02
C VAL A 409 0.53 -3.89 -11.77
N THR A 410 0.56 -3.83 -13.10
CA THR A 410 0.09 -4.93 -13.97
C THR A 410 1.21 -5.45 -14.87
N SER A 411 1.04 -6.67 -15.36
CA SER A 411 1.89 -7.26 -16.38
C SER A 411 1.55 -6.74 -17.79
N ARG A 412 2.38 -7.10 -18.78
CA ARG A 412 2.13 -6.82 -20.21
C ARG A 412 1.57 -8.02 -20.98
N ALA A 413 1.40 -9.16 -20.30
CA ALA A 413 0.97 -10.42 -20.88
C ALA A 413 -0.41 -10.33 -21.55
N VAL A 414 -1.37 -9.68 -20.88
CA VAL A 414 -2.73 -9.52 -21.40
C VAL A 414 -2.84 -8.22 -22.18
N LYS A 415 -3.22 -8.33 -23.46
CA LYS A 415 -3.53 -7.20 -24.32
C LYS A 415 -5.04 -7.09 -24.49
N LEU A 416 -5.58 -5.88 -24.50
CA LEU A 416 -6.97 -5.69 -24.93
C LEU A 416 -7.07 -6.04 -26.40
N MET A 417 -7.71 -7.16 -26.72
CA MET A 417 -8.07 -7.45 -28.10
C MET A 417 -8.97 -6.31 -28.60
N PRO A 418 -8.64 -5.64 -29.71
CA PRO A 418 -9.56 -4.69 -30.30
C PRO A 418 -10.87 -5.44 -30.58
N LYS A 419 -12.02 -4.83 -30.25
CA LYS A 419 -13.32 -5.38 -30.66
C LYS A 419 -13.17 -5.80 -32.12
N ARG A 420 -13.42 -7.08 -32.44
CA ARG A 420 -13.70 -7.47 -33.85
C ARG A 420 -14.65 -6.39 -34.35
N ARG A 421 -14.24 -5.65 -35.38
CA ARG A 421 -15.05 -4.57 -35.94
C ARG A 421 -16.41 -5.19 -36.28
N VAL A 422 -17.41 -4.94 -35.45
CA VAL A 422 -18.77 -4.84 -35.96
C VAL A 422 -18.67 -3.64 -36.89
N ALA A 423 -18.77 -3.90 -38.20
CA ALA A 423 -18.75 -2.84 -39.19
C ALA A 423 -19.80 -1.79 -38.77
N ASP A 424 -19.41 -0.51 -38.86
CA ASP A 424 -20.29 0.66 -38.80
C ASP A 424 -20.70 1.27 -37.43
N ASP A 425 -19.77 1.47 -36.48
CA ASP A 425 -19.91 2.56 -35.48
C ASP A 425 -18.83 3.65 -35.67
N PRO A 426 -19.19 4.87 -36.12
CA PRO A 426 -18.26 5.99 -36.33
C PRO A 426 -17.54 6.48 -35.07
N ARG A 427 -17.96 6.06 -33.87
CA ARG A 427 -17.38 6.50 -32.58
C ARG A 427 -16.10 5.76 -32.18
N HIS A 428 -15.63 4.80 -32.98
CA HIS A 428 -14.43 4.01 -32.69
C HIS A 428 -13.28 4.31 -33.68
N ARG A 429 -12.79 5.55 -33.67
CA ARG A 429 -11.48 5.88 -34.25
C ARG A 429 -10.37 5.69 -33.21
N VAL A 430 -9.65 4.58 -33.38
CA VAL A 430 -8.23 4.29 -33.07
C VAL A 430 -7.59 5.03 -31.89
N TRP A 431 -7.34 4.28 -30.80
CA TRP A 431 -6.29 4.60 -29.82
C TRP A 431 -5.36 3.40 -29.67
N ALA A 432 -4.10 3.58 -30.07
CA ALA A 432 -3.06 2.57 -29.88
C ALA A 432 -2.66 2.56 -28.39
N SER A 433 -2.78 1.40 -27.74
CA SER A 433 -2.44 1.20 -26.33
C SER A 433 -0.94 1.36 -26.10
N LYS A 434 -0.56 2.40 -25.35
CA LYS A 434 0.63 2.36 -24.48
C LYS A 434 0.17 1.83 -23.13
N ALA A 435 1.00 1.06 -22.44
CA ALA A 435 0.78 0.72 -21.03
C ALA A 435 0.51 2.02 -20.28
N ALA A 436 -0.69 2.14 -19.69
CA ALA A 436 -1.03 3.23 -18.81
C ALA A 436 -0.89 2.72 -17.37
N MET A 437 -0.36 3.57 -16.51
CA MET A 437 -0.25 3.39 -15.06
C MET A 437 -0.78 4.66 -14.40
N TYR A 438 -1.37 4.52 -13.22
CA TYR A 438 -2.02 5.60 -12.50
C TYR A 438 -1.33 5.79 -11.16
N ALA A 439 -0.87 7.01 -10.90
CA ALA A 439 -0.44 7.48 -9.58
C ALA A 439 -1.04 8.88 -9.39
N ARG A 440 -1.77 9.11 -8.29
CA ARG A 440 -2.37 10.41 -7.99
C ARG A 440 -1.66 11.02 -6.78
N ASN A 441 -1.21 12.26 -6.96
CA ASN A 441 -0.67 13.11 -5.90
C ASN A 441 -1.81 14.01 -5.37
N VAL A 442 -1.87 14.19 -4.05
CA VAL A 442 -2.97 14.84 -3.32
C VAL A 442 -2.92 16.39 -3.41
N ASP A 443 -1.76 16.99 -3.69
CA ASP A 443 -1.59 18.45 -3.53
C ASP A 443 -2.02 19.32 -4.72
N SER A 444 -2.27 18.76 -5.91
CA SER A 444 -2.56 19.58 -7.11
C SER A 444 -3.98 19.47 -7.66
N GLY A 445 -4.81 18.53 -7.20
CA GLY A 445 -6.13 18.28 -7.80
C GLY A 445 -6.08 17.87 -9.29
N GLU A 446 -4.89 17.69 -9.87
CA GLU A 446 -4.68 17.29 -11.26
C GLU A 446 -4.39 15.78 -11.37
N ALA A 447 -5.06 15.12 -12.30
CA ALA A 447 -4.74 13.75 -12.68
C ALA A 447 -3.42 13.73 -13.48
N LEU A 448 -2.30 13.46 -12.82
CA LEU A 448 -1.03 13.19 -13.50
C LEU A 448 -1.08 11.85 -14.24
N VAL A 449 -1.28 11.90 -15.56
CA VAL A 449 -0.61 10.94 -16.45
C VAL A 449 0.75 11.54 -16.72
N VAL A 450 1.75 11.07 -15.98
CA VAL A 450 3.14 11.42 -16.30
C VAL A 450 3.57 10.54 -17.46
N THR A 451 3.63 11.15 -18.64
CA THR A 451 4.55 10.65 -19.66
C THR A 451 5.97 11.04 -19.20
N PRO A 452 6.95 10.11 -19.25
CA PRO A 452 8.28 10.37 -18.71
C PRO A 452 8.94 11.57 -19.40
N SER A 453 9.48 12.48 -18.60
CA SER A 453 10.27 13.61 -19.06
C SER A 453 11.67 13.15 -19.46
N LEU A 454 12.05 13.40 -20.70
CA LEU A 454 13.46 13.58 -21.06
C LEU A 454 13.85 15.01 -20.66
N SER A 455 14.95 15.16 -19.93
CA SER A 455 15.47 16.48 -19.57
C SER A 455 16.21 17.14 -20.75
N ALA A 456 16.22 18.47 -20.66
CA ALA A 456 16.97 19.48 -21.40
C ALA A 456 16.52 19.81 -22.84
N GLY A 457 15.79 20.94 -22.95
CA GLY A 457 15.96 21.88 -24.06
C GLY A 457 14.72 22.23 -24.88
N GLY A 458 14.20 23.44 -24.66
CA GLY A 458 13.74 24.33 -25.75
C GLY A 458 12.36 24.11 -26.38
N SER A 459 11.45 25.04 -26.09
CA SER A 459 10.28 25.48 -26.88
C SER A 459 9.14 24.48 -27.16
N PHE A 460 7.93 24.86 -26.72
CA PHE A 460 6.67 24.25 -27.10
C PHE A 460 6.34 24.56 -28.57
N SER A 461 6.20 23.53 -29.40
CA SER A 461 5.43 23.57 -30.64
C SER A 461 4.40 22.43 -30.61
N PRO A 462 3.09 22.69 -30.82
CA PRO A 462 2.13 21.61 -30.92
C PRO A 462 2.27 20.95 -32.30
N ILE A 463 2.17 19.63 -32.32
CA ILE A 463 2.28 18.73 -33.48
C ILE A 463 3.72 18.27 -33.80
N GLY A 464 4.15 17.22 -33.08
CA GLY A 464 5.32 16.40 -33.43
C GLY A 464 4.93 14.92 -33.51
N LYS A 465 5.19 14.28 -34.65
CA LYS A 465 5.00 12.83 -34.86
C LYS A 465 5.84 12.03 -33.86
N VAL A 466 5.21 11.16 -33.07
CA VAL A 466 5.92 10.27 -32.13
C VAL A 466 6.42 9.02 -32.87
N LYS A 467 7.74 8.87 -32.95
CA LYS A 467 8.44 7.65 -33.38
C LYS A 467 8.14 6.51 -32.39
N ARG A 468 7.81 5.31 -32.87
CA ARG A 468 7.72 4.09 -32.04
C ARG A 468 9.07 3.86 -31.36
N VAL A 469 9.15 4.06 -30.05
CA VAL A 469 10.26 3.56 -29.23
C VAL A 469 9.83 2.19 -28.72
N HIS A 470 10.48 1.14 -29.21
CA HIS A 470 10.42 -0.18 -28.58
C HIS A 470 11.11 -0.04 -27.22
N ARG A 471 10.36 -0.16 -26.13
CA ARG A 471 10.92 -0.18 -24.77
C ARG A 471 11.26 -1.59 -24.34
N ASP A 472 12.41 -1.72 -23.70
CA ASP A 472 12.90 -2.94 -23.09
C ASP A 472 11.86 -3.45 -22.05
N PRO A 473 11.45 -4.73 -22.08
CA PRO A 473 10.55 -5.30 -21.08
C PRO A 473 11.08 -5.22 -19.64
N ALA A 474 12.37 -4.97 -19.42
CA ALA A 474 12.94 -4.83 -18.09
C ALA A 474 12.91 -3.39 -17.53
N GLU A 475 12.57 -2.36 -18.31
CA GLU A 475 12.65 -0.94 -17.89
C GLU A 475 11.67 -0.65 -16.73
N ALA A 476 12.20 -0.29 -15.56
CA ALA A 476 11.41 0.06 -14.39
C ALA A 476 10.82 1.47 -14.51
N LEU A 477 9.52 1.62 -14.22
CA LEU A 477 8.87 2.93 -14.14
C LEU A 477 8.86 3.42 -12.70
N THR A 478 9.46 4.58 -12.42
CA THR A 478 9.54 5.14 -11.06
C THR A 478 8.57 6.28 -10.86
N PHE A 479 7.87 6.24 -9.73
CA PHE A 479 6.90 7.24 -9.29
C PHE A 479 7.31 7.80 -7.95
N SER A 480 6.98 9.05 -7.67
CA SER A 480 7.23 9.70 -6.38
C SER A 480 5.90 9.88 -5.66
N ILE A 481 5.78 9.35 -4.44
CA ILE A 481 4.60 9.42 -3.60
C ILE A 481 4.86 10.45 -2.49
N PRO A 482 4.12 11.57 -2.45
CA PRO A 482 4.25 12.55 -1.37
C PRO A 482 3.97 11.93 -0.01
N ARG A 483 4.63 12.46 1.00
CA ARG A 483 4.44 12.07 2.40
C ARG A 483 3.54 13.01 3.15
#